data_AF-A0A7J8DWF8-F1
#
_entry.id   AF-A0A7J8DWF8-F1
#
_cell.length_a   1.000
_cell.length_b   1.000
_cell.length_c   1.000
_cell.angle_alpha   90.00
_cell.angle_beta   90.00
_cell.angle_gamma   90.00
#
_symmetry.space_group_name_H-M   'P 1'
#
loop_
_entity.id
_entity.type
_entity.pdbx_description
1 polymer ?
#
loop_
_entity_poly.entity_id
_entity_poly.type
_entity_poly.pdbx_seq_one_letter_code
_entity_poly.pdbx_strand_id
1 'polypeptide(L)'
;MEKRSHGLKSEKEALLIGIISTFLHVHPFGANIEYLWSYMQQLDSKISANEIETLLMRLPRMFKQEFTGVGATLEKRWKLCAFEGIKTA
;
A
#
# COMPACT_ATOMS: atom_id res chain seq x y z
N MET A 1 6.78 -1.13 -24.74
CA MET A 1 5.53 -0.50 -24.25
C MET A 1 5.86 0.23 -22.96
N GLU A 2 6.09 1.53 -23.04
CA GLU A 2 6.40 2.39 -21.89
C GLU A 2 5.12 2.57 -21.07
N LYS A 3 5.01 1.89 -19.92
CA LYS A 3 3.88 2.11 -19.01
C LYS A 3 4.02 3.52 -18.45
N ARG A 4 3.19 4.46 -18.93
CA ARG A 4 3.04 5.79 -18.34
C ARG A 4 2.86 5.64 -16.83
N SER A 5 3.90 5.98 -16.07
CA SER A 5 3.80 6.09 -14.62
C SER A 5 2.93 7.31 -14.35
N HIS A 6 1.66 7.10 -14.03
CA HIS A 6 0.78 8.19 -13.61
C HIS A 6 1.38 8.80 -12.34
N GLY A 7 2.00 9.98 -12.48
CA GLY A 7 2.58 10.74 -11.37
C GLY A 7 1.56 11.09 -10.29
N LEU A 8 2.05 11.70 -9.21
CA LEU A 8 1.21 12.21 -8.13
C LEU A 8 0.13 13.15 -8.69
N LYS A 9 -1.14 12.89 -8.39
CA LYS A 9 -2.28 13.67 -8.89
C LYS A 9 -2.70 14.79 -7.93
N SER A 10 -2.31 14.70 -6.66
CA SER A 10 -2.66 15.68 -5.63
C SER A 10 -1.78 15.58 -4.37
N GLU A 11 -1.81 16.62 -3.55
CA GLU A 11 -1.21 16.61 -2.20
C GLU A 11 -1.84 15.54 -1.30
N LYS A 12 -3.18 15.36 -1.37
CA LYS A 12 -3.88 14.28 -0.65
C LYS A 12 -3.28 12.91 -0.98
N GLU A 13 -2.99 12.64 -2.25
CA GLU A 13 -2.38 11.39 -2.68
C GLU A 13 -0.96 11.22 -2.11
N ALA A 14 -0.16 12.29 -2.10
CA ALA A 14 1.18 12.28 -1.50
C ALA A 14 1.13 11.98 0.01
N LEU A 15 0.18 12.60 0.73
CA LEU A 15 -0.06 12.35 2.16
C LEU A 15 -0.47 10.89 2.41
N LEU A 16 -1.41 10.35 1.63
CA LEU A 16 -1.84 8.95 1.73
C LEU A 16 -0.66 7.99 1.52
N ILE A 17 0.16 8.23 0.49
CA ILE A 17 1.35 7.41 0.22
C ILE A 17 2.31 7.48 1.41
N GLY A 18 2.55 8.67 1.98
CA GLY A 18 3.44 8.84 3.13
C GLY A 18 2.96 8.10 4.38
N ILE A 19 1.67 8.23 4.70
CA ILE A 19 1.08 7.56 5.88
C ILE A 19 1.07 6.05 5.68
N ILE A 20 0.62 5.54 4.53
CA ILE A 20 0.59 4.09 4.26
C ILE A 20 2.02 3.52 4.23
N SER A 21 2.99 4.25 3.69
CA SER A 21 4.40 3.82 3.71
C SER A 21 4.92 3.71 5.13
N THR A 22 4.66 4.71 5.97
CA THR A 22 5.07 4.70 7.38
C THR A 22 4.42 3.56 8.14
N PHE A 23 3.11 3.34 7.94
CA PHE A 23 2.37 2.24 8.52
C PHE A 23 2.98 0.90 8.09
N LEU A 24 3.08 0.62 6.79
CA LEU A 24 3.58 -0.67 6.32
C LEU A 24 5.06 -0.90 6.66
N HIS A 25 5.86 0.16 6.80
CA HIS A 25 7.26 0.05 7.20
C HIS A 25 7.44 -0.58 8.59
N VAL A 26 6.55 -0.24 9.54
CA VAL A 26 6.59 -0.80 10.89
C VAL A 26 5.83 -2.14 11.02
N HIS A 27 5.18 -2.62 9.96
CA HIS A 27 4.46 -3.89 9.92
C HIS A 27 5.22 -4.93 9.07
N PRO A 28 6.13 -5.73 9.66
CA PRO A 28 6.99 -6.66 8.90
C PRO A 28 6.20 -7.75 8.13
N PHE A 29 5.00 -8.07 8.59
CA PHE A 29 4.11 -9.04 7.94
C PHE A 29 3.10 -8.40 6.98
N GLY A 30 3.18 -7.09 6.76
CA GLY A 30 2.20 -6.35 6.00
C GLY A 30 0.82 -6.29 6.67
N ALA A 31 -0.16 -5.77 5.94
CA ALA A 31 -1.54 -5.62 6.40
C ALA A 31 -2.54 -5.87 5.27
N ASN A 32 -3.72 -6.38 5.60
CA ASN A 32 -4.83 -6.45 4.64
C ASN A 32 -5.44 -5.07 4.40
N ILE A 33 -6.31 -4.97 3.39
CA ILE A 33 -6.91 -3.70 2.99
C ILE A 33 -7.86 -3.16 4.07
N GLU A 34 -8.56 -4.04 4.78
CA GLU A 34 -9.50 -3.71 5.86
C GLU A 34 -8.77 -3.06 7.04
N TYR A 35 -7.58 -3.52 7.38
CA TYR A 35 -6.80 -2.96 8.48
C TYR A 35 -6.22 -1.59 8.10
N LEU A 36 -5.66 -1.46 6.88
CA LEU A 36 -5.22 -0.16 6.36
C LEU A 36 -6.37 0.84 6.33
N TRP A 37 -7.53 0.44 5.82
CA TRP A 37 -8.72 1.27 5.78
C TRP A 37 -9.19 1.69 7.19
N SER A 38 -9.24 0.74 8.13
CA SER A 38 -9.63 1.02 9.52
C SER A 38 -8.71 2.04 10.20
N TYR A 39 -7.41 2.00 9.89
CA TYR A 39 -6.45 3.01 10.37
C TYR A 39 -6.66 4.37 9.68
N MET A 40 -6.84 4.38 8.36
CA MET A 40 -7.07 5.62 7.59
C MET A 40 -8.37 6.33 7.98
N GLN A 41 -9.42 5.58 8.32
CA GLN A 41 -10.70 6.12 8.80
C GLN A 41 -10.57 6.95 10.08
N GLN A 42 -9.57 6.68 10.91
CA GLN A 42 -9.30 7.49 12.11
C GLN A 42 -8.69 8.86 11.77
N LEU A 43 -8.09 8.99 10.59
CA LEU A 43 -7.45 10.23 10.12
C LEU A 43 -8.38 11.03 9.20
N ASP A 44 -9.08 10.36 8.30
CA ASP A 44 -10.10 10.95 7.42
C ASP A 44 -11.17 9.89 7.09
N SER A 45 -12.37 10.11 7.63
CA SER A 45 -13.52 9.21 7.46
C SER A 45 -14.07 9.15 6.03
N LYS A 46 -13.61 10.03 5.13
CA LYS A 46 -14.02 10.03 3.72
C LYS A 46 -13.20 9.06 2.86
N ILE A 47 -12.10 8.51 3.38
CA ILE A 47 -11.25 7.59 2.63
C ILE A 47 -11.93 6.22 2.52
N SER A 48 -12.10 5.74 1.29
CA SER A 48 -12.63 4.40 1.04
C SER A 48 -11.52 3.34 0.91
N ALA A 49 -11.83 2.09 1.25
CA ALA A 49 -10.92 0.96 1.02
C ALA A 49 -10.51 0.83 -0.46
N ASN A 50 -11.44 1.09 -1.39
CA ASN A 50 -11.16 1.04 -2.83
C ASN A 50 -10.18 2.14 -3.28
N GLU A 51 -10.26 3.34 -2.69
CA GLU A 51 -9.30 4.43 -2.95
C GLU A 51 -7.88 4.01 -2.54
N ILE A 52 -7.73 3.38 -1.37
CA ILE A 52 -6.47 2.83 -0.88
C ILE A 52 -5.98 1.72 -1.83
N GLU A 53 -6.81 0.73 -2.16
CA GLU A 53 -6.39 -0.41 -2.98
C GLU A 53 -5.95 0.05 -4.38
N THR A 54 -6.71 0.97 -4.99
CA THR A 54 -6.38 1.56 -6.30
C THR A 54 -5.05 2.32 -6.27
N LEU A 55 -4.78 3.06 -5.19
CA LEU A 55 -3.53 3.76 -5.00
C LEU A 55 -2.33 2.80 -4.91
N LEU A 56 -2.45 1.74 -4.11
CA LEU A 56 -1.37 0.75 -3.94
C LEU A 56 -1.09 -0.01 -5.23
N MET A 57 -2.14 -0.43 -5.97
CA MET A 57 -1.99 -1.09 -7.27
C MET A 57 -1.29 -0.23 -8.32
N ARG A 58 -1.41 1.11 -8.24
CA ARG A 58 -0.76 2.05 -9.16
C ARG A 58 0.74 2.24 -8.89
N LEU A 59 1.23 1.83 -7.72
CA LEU A 59 2.61 2.05 -7.28
C LEU A 59 3.32 0.72 -6.97
N PRO A 60 3.44 -0.21 -7.93
CA PRO A 60 3.98 -1.56 -7.69
C PRO A 60 5.47 -1.59 -7.32
N ARG A 61 6.19 -0.49 -7.53
CA ARG A 61 7.59 -0.33 -7.07
C ARG A 61 7.69 0.08 -5.60
N MET A 62 6.59 0.57 -5.01
CA MET A 62 6.54 0.96 -3.60
C MET A 62 5.78 -0.06 -2.77
N PHE A 63 4.68 -0.61 -3.32
CA PHE A 63 3.80 -1.53 -2.60
C PHE A 63 3.63 -2.81 -3.38
N LYS A 64 3.72 -3.93 -2.66
CA LYS A 64 3.52 -5.26 -3.22
C LYS A 64 2.40 -5.96 -2.47
N GLN A 65 1.58 -6.67 -3.22
CA GLN A 65 0.57 -7.57 -2.68
C GLN A 65 1.14 -8.98 -2.58
N GLU A 66 1.03 -9.57 -1.41
CA GLU A 66 1.45 -10.93 -1.13
C GLU A 66 0.28 -11.73 -0.57
N PHE A 67 0.28 -13.03 -0.87
CA PHE A 67 -0.68 -13.97 -0.33
C PHE A 67 0.02 -14.80 0.74
N THR A 68 -0.56 -14.88 1.93
CA THR A 68 -0.04 -15.65 3.06
C THR A 68 -1.06 -16.69 3.50
N GLY A 69 -0.61 -17.87 3.94
CA GLY A 69 -1.49 -18.96 4.36
C GLY A 69 -1.87 -19.92 3.22
N VAL A 70 -2.76 -20.87 3.50
CA VAL A 70 -3.23 -21.90 2.56
C VAL A 70 -4.72 -22.16 2.70
N GLY A 71 -5.40 -22.41 1.58
CA GLY A 71 -6.83 -22.74 1.55
C GLY A 71 -7.69 -21.68 2.26
N ALA A 72 -8.42 -22.09 3.29
CA ALA A 72 -9.30 -21.21 4.08
C ALA A 72 -8.56 -20.12 4.89
N THR A 73 -7.23 -20.21 5.03
CA THR A 73 -6.41 -19.23 5.74
C THR A 73 -5.66 -18.28 4.79
N LEU A 74 -5.99 -18.30 3.50
CA LEU A 74 -5.33 -17.44 2.52
C LEU A 74 -5.72 -15.96 2.76
N GLU A 75 -4.73 -15.14 3.07
CA GLU A 75 -4.88 -13.71 3.31
C GLU A 75 -4.12 -12.90 2.26
N LYS A 76 -4.78 -11.85 1.74
CA LYS A 76 -4.19 -10.85 0.87
C LYS A 76 -3.61 -9.73 1.72
N ARG A 77 -2.29 -9.52 1.65
CA ARG A 77 -1.58 -8.51 2.44
C ARG A 77 -0.76 -7.58 1.56
N TRP A 78 -0.70 -6.31 1.92
CA TRP A 78 0.16 -5.31 1.31
C TRP A 78 1.42 -5.11 2.13
N LYS A 79 2.56 -4.97 1.45
CA LYS A 79 3.87 -4.66 2.04
C LYS A 79 4.54 -3.50 1.31
N LEU A 80 5.38 -2.76 2.05
CA LEU A 80 6.27 -1.75 1.48
C LEU A 80 7.52 -2.45 0.90
N CYS A 81 7.74 -2.32 -0.41
CA CYS A 81 8.90 -2.86 -1.12
C CYS A 81 9.80 -1.77 -1.74
N ALA A 82 9.54 -0.48 -1.45
CA ALA A 82 10.22 0.66 -2.05
C ALA A 82 11.76 0.62 -1.98
N PHE A 83 12.32 -0.05 -0.97
CA PHE A 83 13.76 -0.12 -0.71
C PHE A 83 14.38 -1.49 -0.99
N GLU A 84 13.60 -2.48 -1.46
CA GLU A 84 14.11 -3.83 -1.71
C GLU A 84 15.21 -3.86 -2.78
N GLY A 85 15.17 -2.92 -3.74
CA GLY A 85 16.20 -2.75 -4.77
C GLY A 85 17.29 -1.70 -4.47
N ILE A 86 17.26 -1.03 -3.30
CA ILE A 86 18.21 0.02 -2.95
C ILE A 86 19.43 -0.54 -2.19
N LYS A 87 19.36 -1.79 -1.69
CA LYS A 87 20.42 -2.42 -0.88
C LYS A 87 21.66 -2.92 -1.67
N THR A 88 21.92 -2.40 -2.87
CA THR A 88 23.07 -2.84 -3.71
C THR A 88 23.76 -1.68 -4.44
N ALA A 89 24.04 -0.58 -3.75
CA ALA A 89 24.99 0.43 -4.20
C ALA A 89 26.08 0.63 -3.14
#